data_AF-A0A958EYM0-F1
#
_entry.id   AF-A0A958EYM0-F1
#
_cell.length_a   1.000
_cell.length_b   1.000
_cell.length_c   1.000
_cell.angle_alpha   90.00
_cell.angle_beta   90.00
_cell.angle_gamma   90.00
#
_symmetry.space_group_name_H-M   'P 1'
#
loop_
_entity.id
_entity.type
_entity.pdbx_description
1 polymer ?
#
loop_
_entity_poly.entity_id
_entity_poly.type
_entity_poly.pdbx_seq_one_letter_code
_entity_poly.pdbx_strand_id
1 'polypeptide(L)'
;RYEKNQYGGFSWGTGLETNFRPFQGWEIEIEPSFNKELNPAQYVETADDPDYKDTFGHRYIFGELMHQTLSLETRLNVAFNSKLTIQFYAQTFISSGKYLNYKQLKNPRSYKFDIFNEGSTIVDGDDNLKYLDFNGDQKYDFSFEDGNFTIRSLKLNGVLRWEYLPGSTLFLVWQHSRFNEKNNVFFDINNSLNRLWSTRPDNAVILKLNYWLEI
;
A
#
# COMPACT_ATOMS: atom_id res chain seq x y z
N ARG A 1 -17.99 2.39 -5.63
CA ARG A 1 -18.26 3.76 -5.12
C ARG A 1 -17.40 4.74 -5.90
N TYR A 2 -17.95 5.89 -6.31
CA TYR A 2 -17.23 6.95 -7.02
C TYR A 2 -17.53 8.28 -6.37
N GLU A 3 -16.51 9.11 -6.17
CA GLU A 3 -16.61 10.46 -5.62
C GLU A 3 -15.70 11.39 -6.42
N LYS A 4 -16.13 12.64 -6.58
CA LYS A 4 -15.36 13.69 -7.25
C LYS A 4 -15.45 14.97 -6.43
N ASN A 5 -14.32 15.62 -6.21
CA ASN A 5 -14.30 16.90 -5.51
C ASN A 5 -14.30 18.09 -6.50
N GLN A 6 -14.58 19.28 -5.99
CA GLN A 6 -14.63 20.53 -6.77
C GLN A 6 -13.27 20.98 -7.34
N TYR A 7 -12.18 20.33 -6.94
CA TYR A 7 -10.81 20.66 -7.30
C TYR A 7 -10.18 19.67 -8.29
N GLY A 8 -10.99 18.81 -8.91
CA GLY A 8 -10.56 17.84 -9.92
C GLY A 8 -10.08 16.50 -9.36
N GLY A 9 -10.04 16.34 -8.05
CA GLY A 9 -9.77 15.07 -7.38
C GLY A 9 -10.93 14.09 -7.54
N PHE A 10 -10.60 12.81 -7.51
CA PHE A 10 -11.60 11.75 -7.53
C PHE A 10 -11.15 10.56 -6.70
N SER A 11 -12.10 9.78 -6.24
CA SER A 11 -11.86 8.43 -5.74
C SER A 11 -12.84 7.49 -6.40
N TRP A 12 -12.37 6.31 -6.78
CA TRP A 12 -13.24 5.23 -7.17
C TRP A 12 -12.72 3.94 -6.57
N GLY A 13 -13.65 3.12 -6.10
CA GLY A 13 -13.32 1.81 -5.56
C GLY A 13 -14.38 0.80 -5.87
N THR A 14 -13.94 -0.44 -5.98
CA THR A 14 -14.79 -1.62 -6.09
C THR A 14 -14.31 -2.67 -5.10
N GLY A 15 -15.25 -3.43 -4.59
CA GLY A 15 -14.98 -4.55 -3.71
C GLY A 15 -16.01 -5.63 -3.97
N LEU A 16 -15.63 -6.86 -3.69
CA LEU A 16 -16.52 -8.00 -3.65
C LEU A 16 -16.34 -8.66 -2.29
N GLU A 17 -17.42 -9.17 -1.74
CA GLU A 17 -17.40 -10.04 -0.56
C GLU A 17 -18.09 -11.33 -0.98
N THR A 18 -17.35 -12.44 -0.93
CA THR A 18 -17.89 -13.76 -1.26
C THR A 18 -17.70 -14.69 -0.09
N ASN A 19 -18.80 -15.20 0.46
CA ASN A 19 -18.79 -16.29 1.42
C ASN A 19 -19.34 -17.56 0.76
N PHE A 20 -18.62 -18.67 0.89
CA PHE A 20 -19.00 -19.95 0.33
C PHE A 20 -18.77 -21.09 1.31
N ARG A 21 -19.74 -22.02 1.31
CA ARG A 21 -19.75 -23.23 2.12
C ARG A 21 -19.93 -24.46 1.22
N PRO A 22 -18.87 -24.86 0.49
CA PRO A 22 -18.99 -25.90 -0.55
C PRO A 22 -19.34 -27.27 0.03
N PHE A 23 -18.94 -27.55 1.26
CA PHE A 23 -19.22 -28.78 1.99
C PHE A 23 -19.57 -28.46 3.45
N GLN A 24 -20.17 -29.42 4.15
CA GLN A 24 -20.37 -29.30 5.59
C GLN A 24 -19.02 -29.14 6.29
N GLY A 25 -18.92 -28.17 7.20
CA GLY A 25 -17.70 -27.89 7.94
C GLY A 25 -16.66 -27.04 7.19
N TRP A 26 -16.93 -26.63 5.95
CA TRP A 26 -16.07 -25.71 5.19
C TRP A 26 -16.75 -24.34 5.09
N GLU A 27 -16.01 -23.29 5.43
CA GLU A 27 -16.42 -21.91 5.23
C GLU A 27 -15.22 -21.13 4.71
N ILE A 28 -15.44 -20.44 3.59
CA ILE A 28 -14.41 -19.68 2.92
C ILE A 28 -14.97 -18.31 2.60
N GLU A 29 -14.22 -17.29 2.96
CA GLU A 29 -14.55 -15.89 2.74
C GLU A 29 -13.41 -15.27 1.95
N ILE A 30 -13.74 -14.59 0.85
CA ILE A 30 -12.78 -13.87 0.02
C ILE A 30 -13.32 -12.47 -0.24
N GLU A 31 -12.52 -11.47 0.12
CA GLU A 31 -12.84 -10.06 0.05
C GLU A 31 -11.79 -9.30 -0.78
N PRO A 32 -11.81 -9.37 -2.12
CA PRO A 32 -10.95 -8.51 -2.93
C PRO A 32 -11.52 -7.09 -2.96
N SER A 33 -10.65 -6.10 -2.84
CA SER A 33 -10.98 -4.70 -3.05
C SER A 33 -9.89 -3.97 -3.81
N PHE A 34 -10.31 -3.04 -4.65
CA PHE A 34 -9.44 -2.15 -5.39
C PHE A 34 -9.93 -0.71 -5.24
N ASN A 35 -9.02 0.19 -4.94
CA ASN A 35 -9.28 1.62 -4.83
C ASN A 35 -8.25 2.38 -5.66
N LYS A 36 -8.73 3.41 -6.37
CA LYS A 36 -7.91 4.40 -7.03
C LYS A 36 -8.40 5.79 -6.65
N GLU A 37 -7.48 6.62 -6.18
CA GLU A 37 -7.72 7.98 -5.75
C GLU A 37 -6.74 8.94 -6.43
N LEU A 38 -7.20 10.14 -6.72
CA LEU A 38 -6.38 11.26 -7.14
C LEU A 38 -6.60 12.39 -6.14
N ASN A 39 -5.56 12.69 -5.35
CA ASN A 39 -5.50 13.92 -4.58
C ASN A 39 -4.87 15.01 -5.47
N PRO A 40 -5.63 16.05 -5.86
CA PRO A 40 -5.16 17.07 -6.78
C PRO A 40 -4.11 18.00 -6.16
N ALA A 41 -3.95 18.07 -4.84
CA ALA A 41 -2.92 18.89 -4.22
C ALA A 41 -2.43 18.25 -2.92
N GLN A 42 -1.46 17.36 -3.06
CA GLN A 42 -0.69 16.81 -1.95
C GLN A 42 0.55 17.67 -1.73
N TYR A 43 0.80 18.10 -0.48
CA TYR A 43 2.04 18.79 -0.14
C TYR A 43 3.24 17.86 -0.35
N VAL A 44 4.30 18.40 -0.94
CA VAL A 44 5.53 17.67 -1.25
C VAL A 44 6.68 18.23 -0.41
N GLU A 45 7.04 19.48 -0.64
CA GLU A 45 8.20 20.10 -0.01
C GLU A 45 8.08 21.64 0.01
N THR A 46 8.93 22.31 0.79
CA THR A 46 9.07 23.76 0.80
C THR A 46 10.48 24.16 0.39
N ALA A 47 10.59 25.04 -0.60
CA ALA A 47 11.86 25.67 -0.97
C ALA A 47 11.95 27.07 -0.36
N ASP A 48 13.06 27.39 0.30
CA ASP A 48 13.34 28.74 0.79
C ASP A 48 13.80 29.63 -0.38
N ASP A 49 13.10 30.73 -0.61
CA ASP A 49 13.41 31.72 -1.64
C ASP A 49 13.05 33.12 -1.09
N PRO A 50 13.99 33.80 -0.40
CA PRO A 50 13.74 35.09 0.24
C PRO A 50 13.21 36.18 -0.70
N ASP A 51 13.48 36.06 -2.00
CA ASP A 51 13.05 37.02 -3.02
C ASP A 51 11.60 36.75 -3.49
N TYR A 52 11.05 35.57 -3.19
CA TYR A 52 9.67 35.19 -3.54
C TYR A 52 8.64 35.78 -2.58
N LYS A 53 8.12 36.96 -2.92
CA LYS A 53 7.21 37.74 -2.07
C LYS A 53 5.80 37.18 -1.94
N ASP A 54 5.30 36.49 -2.97
CA ASP A 54 3.89 36.05 -3.05
C ASP A 54 3.49 35.14 -1.86
N THR A 55 4.44 34.38 -1.34
CA THR A 55 4.27 33.48 -0.19
C THR A 55 5.33 33.70 0.90
N PHE A 56 5.75 34.96 1.07
CA PHE A 56 6.59 35.42 2.19
C PHE A 56 7.96 34.74 2.31
N GLY A 57 8.65 34.53 1.20
CA GLY A 57 10.02 34.01 1.19
C GLY A 57 10.12 32.48 1.08
N HIS A 58 9.00 31.79 0.82
CA HIS A 58 8.95 30.33 0.73
C HIS A 58 8.10 29.89 -0.46
N ARG A 59 8.56 28.94 -1.25
CA ARG A 59 7.77 28.30 -2.31
C ARG A 59 7.26 26.95 -1.83
N TYR A 60 5.96 26.85 -1.64
CA TYR A 60 5.31 25.59 -1.25
C TYR A 60 4.99 24.76 -2.48
N ILE A 61 5.60 23.58 -2.56
CA ILE A 61 5.47 22.66 -3.68
C ILE A 61 4.40 21.62 -3.36
N PHE A 62 3.50 21.45 -4.31
CA PHE A 62 2.43 20.47 -4.30
C PHE A 62 2.52 19.59 -5.55
N GLY A 63 1.96 18.39 -5.47
CA GLY A 63 1.78 17.51 -6.61
C GLY A 63 0.41 16.87 -6.61
N GLU A 64 -0.01 16.38 -7.76
CA GLU A 64 -1.17 15.51 -7.88
C GLU A 64 -0.76 14.09 -7.48
N LEU A 65 -1.28 13.58 -6.36
CA LEU A 65 -0.98 12.24 -5.89
C LEU A 65 -2.04 11.26 -6.41
N MET A 66 -1.66 10.40 -7.35
CA MET A 66 -2.46 9.26 -7.77
C MET A 66 -2.13 8.06 -6.88
N HIS A 67 -3.07 7.68 -6.03
CA HIS A 67 -2.96 6.56 -5.12
C HIS A 67 -3.75 5.36 -5.66
N GLN A 68 -3.16 4.17 -5.63
CA GLN A 68 -3.80 2.93 -6.05
C GLN A 68 -3.56 1.85 -5.00
N THR A 69 -4.61 1.19 -4.55
CA THR A 69 -4.54 0.15 -3.52
C THR A 69 -5.35 -1.07 -3.94
N LEU A 70 -4.72 -2.23 -3.85
CA LEU A 70 -5.33 -3.55 -3.99
C LEU A 70 -5.23 -4.25 -2.63
N SER A 71 -6.35 -4.70 -2.09
CA SER A 71 -6.40 -5.57 -0.91
C SER A 71 -7.11 -6.86 -1.27
N LEU A 72 -6.65 -7.97 -0.72
CA LEU A 72 -7.30 -9.27 -0.81
C LEU A 72 -7.23 -9.93 0.56
N GLU A 73 -8.39 -10.06 1.20
CA GLU A 73 -8.51 -10.84 2.42
C GLU A 73 -9.14 -12.20 2.12
N THR A 74 -8.59 -13.25 2.72
CA THR A 74 -9.11 -14.60 2.61
C THR A 74 -9.18 -15.21 4.01
N ARG A 75 -10.36 -15.71 4.38
CA ARG A 75 -10.55 -16.52 5.59
C ARG A 75 -11.01 -17.92 5.20
N LEU A 76 -10.42 -18.93 5.81
CA LEU A 76 -10.73 -20.33 5.57
C LEU A 76 -10.90 -21.03 6.93
N ASN A 77 -12.09 -21.55 7.18
CA ASN A 77 -12.41 -22.38 8.34
C ASN A 77 -12.83 -23.76 7.83
N VAL A 78 -12.08 -24.79 8.20
CA VAL A 78 -12.31 -26.17 7.74
C VAL A 78 -12.32 -27.11 8.94
N ALA A 79 -13.45 -27.77 9.16
CA ALA A 79 -13.58 -28.92 10.05
C ALA A 79 -13.60 -30.19 9.20
N PHE A 80 -12.48 -30.91 9.14
CA PHE A 80 -12.41 -32.19 8.42
C PHE A 80 -13.24 -33.26 9.12
N ASN A 81 -13.28 -33.22 10.46
CA ASN A 81 -14.14 -34.02 11.32
C ASN A 81 -14.23 -33.34 12.71
N SER A 82 -14.93 -33.96 13.67
CA SER A 82 -15.08 -33.41 15.03
C SER A 82 -13.77 -33.24 15.81
N LYS A 83 -12.69 -33.88 15.35
CA LYS A 83 -11.38 -33.90 16.00
C LYS A 83 -10.31 -33.08 15.28
N LEU A 84 -10.49 -32.73 14.00
CA LEU A 84 -9.48 -32.05 13.20
C LEU A 84 -10.06 -30.82 12.50
N THR A 85 -9.55 -29.65 12.88
CA THR A 85 -9.95 -28.37 12.31
C THR A 85 -8.74 -27.54 11.90
N ILE A 86 -8.88 -26.78 10.81
CA ILE A 86 -7.92 -25.78 10.35
C ILE A 86 -8.64 -24.43 10.25
N GLN A 87 -8.00 -23.39 10.76
CA GLN A 87 -8.35 -22.00 10.52
C GLN A 87 -7.17 -21.33 9.83
N PHE A 88 -7.44 -20.58 8.77
CA PHE A 88 -6.43 -19.90 8.01
C PHE A 88 -6.91 -18.50 7.62
N TYR A 89 -6.04 -17.53 7.80
CA TYR A 89 -6.24 -16.14 7.43
C TYR A 89 -5.09 -15.69 6.54
N ALA A 90 -5.42 -15.04 5.43
CA ALA A 90 -4.46 -14.41 4.55
C ALA A 90 -4.91 -12.99 4.21
N GLN A 91 -3.99 -12.03 4.27
CA GLN A 91 -4.19 -10.67 3.82
C GLN A 91 -3.05 -10.28 2.90
N THR A 92 -3.39 -9.97 1.65
CA THR A 92 -2.47 -9.37 0.69
C THR A 92 -2.83 -7.90 0.52
N PHE A 93 -1.84 -7.03 0.66
CA PHE A 93 -2.00 -5.59 0.53
C PHE A 93 -0.93 -5.02 -0.39
N ILE A 94 -1.34 -4.31 -1.44
CA ILE A 94 -0.43 -3.63 -2.37
C ILE A 94 -0.95 -2.21 -2.54
N SER A 95 -0.12 -1.22 -2.25
CA SER A 95 -0.48 0.18 -2.33
C SER A 95 0.66 0.99 -2.96
N SER A 96 0.33 1.93 -3.83
CA SER A 96 1.31 2.78 -4.50
C SER A 96 0.81 4.20 -4.64
N GLY A 97 1.69 5.17 -4.44
CA GLY A 97 1.45 6.58 -4.71
C GLY A 97 2.38 7.08 -5.81
N LYS A 98 1.80 7.72 -6.83
CA LYS A 98 2.54 8.42 -7.89
C LYS A 98 2.21 9.90 -7.85
N TYR A 99 3.22 10.73 -7.66
CA TYR A 99 3.13 12.17 -7.84
C TYR A 99 3.21 12.53 -9.32
N LEU A 100 2.30 13.40 -9.75
CA LEU A 100 2.14 13.91 -11.11
C LEU A 100 2.05 15.43 -11.03
N ASN A 101 2.35 16.12 -12.13
CA ASN A 101 2.03 17.55 -12.32
C ASN A 101 2.39 18.41 -11.09
N TYR A 102 3.69 18.50 -10.76
CA TYR A 102 4.15 19.35 -9.68
C TYR A 102 3.80 20.82 -9.95
N LYS A 103 3.46 21.54 -8.89
CA LYS A 103 2.99 22.92 -8.93
C LYS A 103 3.30 23.67 -7.64
N GLN A 104 3.44 24.97 -7.71
CA GLN A 104 3.63 25.82 -6.53
C GLN A 104 2.34 26.50 -6.11
N LEU A 105 2.18 26.72 -4.81
CA LEU A 105 1.11 27.55 -4.28
C LEU A 105 1.29 29.02 -4.71
N LYS A 106 0.27 29.58 -5.35
CA LYS A 106 0.31 30.95 -5.89
C LYS A 106 0.05 32.02 -4.83
N ASN A 107 -0.91 31.79 -3.93
CA ASN A 107 -1.23 32.73 -2.85
C ASN A 107 -1.47 31.98 -1.53
N PRO A 108 -1.06 32.56 -0.40
CA PRO A 108 -1.38 32.04 0.93
C PRO A 108 -2.88 31.84 1.10
N ARG A 109 -3.26 30.76 1.80
CA ARG A 109 -4.67 30.43 2.11
C ARG A 109 -5.58 30.36 0.88
N SER A 110 -5.02 29.98 -0.27
CA SER A 110 -5.78 29.79 -1.51
C SER A 110 -5.60 28.38 -2.07
N TYR A 111 -6.51 27.97 -2.94
CA TYR A 111 -6.36 26.77 -3.78
C TYR A 111 -6.03 27.20 -5.21
N LYS A 112 -4.95 27.97 -5.38
CA LYS A 112 -4.47 28.44 -6.68
C LYS A 112 -3.01 28.06 -6.80
N PHE A 113 -2.66 27.49 -7.94
CA PHE A 113 -1.33 26.98 -8.18
C PHE A 113 -0.78 27.47 -9.51
N ASP A 114 0.52 27.72 -9.56
CA ASP A 114 1.24 27.87 -10.81
C ASP A 114 1.90 26.54 -11.13
N ILE A 115 1.64 26.03 -12.34
CA ILE A 115 2.19 24.75 -12.80
C ILE A 115 3.64 24.99 -13.21
N PHE A 116 4.54 24.12 -12.76
CA PHE A 116 5.92 24.17 -13.23
C PHE A 116 5.99 23.62 -14.65
N ASN A 117 6.73 24.30 -15.51
CA ASN A 117 7.23 23.66 -16.73
C ASN A 117 8.41 22.78 -16.30
N GLU A 118 8.42 21.50 -16.68
CA GLU A 118 9.58 20.65 -16.41
C GLU A 118 10.81 21.27 -17.08
N GLY A 119 11.78 21.70 -16.28
CA GLY A 119 13.09 22.13 -16.75
C GLY A 119 13.86 20.91 -17.23
N SER A 120 14.26 20.89 -18.49
CA SER A 120 15.12 19.84 -19.05
C SER A 120 16.45 19.82 -18.32
N THR A 121 16.75 18.71 -17.65
CA THR A 121 18.08 18.46 -17.08
C THR A 121 19.16 18.48 -18.18
N ILE A 122 20.30 19.14 -17.90
CA ILE A 122 21.54 19.09 -18.71
C ILE A 122 22.50 17.99 -18.19
N VAL A 123 22.19 17.30 -17.10
CA VAL A 123 23.09 16.28 -16.50
C VAL A 123 22.28 15.09 -16.01
N ASP A 124 22.60 13.88 -16.51
CA ASP A 124 22.09 12.57 -16.04
C ASP A 124 21.71 12.63 -14.56
N GLY A 125 20.41 12.85 -14.30
CA GLY A 125 19.90 13.05 -12.96
C GLY A 125 19.80 11.71 -12.25
N ASP A 126 20.02 11.72 -10.92
CA ASP A 126 19.57 10.60 -10.09
C ASP A 126 18.07 10.40 -10.33
N ASP A 127 17.65 9.21 -10.74
CA ASP A 127 16.25 8.86 -11.01
C ASP A 127 15.32 9.20 -9.83
N ASN A 128 15.88 9.32 -8.62
CA ASN A 128 15.15 9.62 -7.39
C ASN A 128 15.02 11.11 -7.09
N LEU A 129 15.64 12.02 -7.85
CA LEU A 129 15.49 13.46 -7.64
C LEU A 129 14.59 14.07 -8.72
N LYS A 130 13.82 15.07 -8.30
CA LYS A 130 13.10 15.99 -9.18
C LYS A 130 13.75 17.34 -9.12
N TYR A 131 13.72 18.03 -10.26
CA TYR A 131 14.35 19.33 -10.45
C TYR A 131 13.27 20.31 -10.91
N LEU A 132 13.21 21.47 -10.27
CA LEU A 132 12.28 22.54 -10.59
C LEU A 132 13.05 23.77 -11.07
N ASP A 133 12.58 24.34 -12.18
CA ASP A 133 13.00 25.63 -12.69
C ASP A 133 11.91 26.65 -12.35
N PHE A 134 12.24 27.64 -11.52
CA PHE A 134 11.30 28.65 -11.07
C PHE A 134 11.26 29.86 -12.00
N ASN A 135 12.28 30.07 -12.82
CA ASN A 135 12.50 31.29 -13.59
C ASN A 135 12.35 31.09 -15.12
N GLY A 136 12.33 29.84 -15.59
CA GLY A 136 12.14 29.45 -16.98
C GLY A 136 13.40 29.51 -17.85
N ASP A 137 14.60 29.64 -17.27
CA ASP A 137 15.88 29.70 -17.99
C ASP A 137 16.45 28.33 -18.37
N GLN A 138 15.69 27.26 -18.13
CA GLN A 138 16.06 25.85 -18.37
C GLN A 138 17.20 25.36 -17.48
N LYS A 139 17.43 26.02 -16.34
CA LYS A 139 18.28 25.51 -15.26
C LYS A 139 17.42 25.27 -14.03
N TYR A 140 17.78 24.25 -13.27
CA TYR A 140 17.06 23.97 -12.03
C TYR A 140 17.49 24.95 -10.94
N ASP A 141 16.51 25.48 -10.21
CA ASP A 141 16.71 26.33 -9.04
C ASP A 141 16.59 25.52 -7.74
N PHE A 142 15.79 24.45 -7.76
CA PHE A 142 15.52 23.62 -6.60
C PHE A 142 15.42 22.14 -6.98
N SER A 143 15.81 21.25 -6.07
CA SER A 143 15.62 19.81 -6.21
C SER A 143 15.13 19.17 -4.92
N PHE A 144 14.39 18.07 -5.07
CA PHE A 144 13.85 17.30 -3.95
C PHE A 144 13.71 15.83 -4.34
N GLU A 145 13.58 14.93 -3.36
CA GLU A 145 13.40 13.50 -3.59
C GLU A 145 12.00 13.19 -4.14
N ASP A 146 11.93 12.32 -5.15
CA ASP A 146 10.69 11.84 -5.72
C ASP A 146 9.91 11.05 -4.66
N GLY A 147 8.75 11.59 -4.27
CA GLY A 147 7.86 10.98 -3.26
C GLY A 147 7.13 9.73 -3.73
N ASN A 148 7.41 9.23 -4.93
CA ASN A 148 6.80 8.01 -5.46
C ASN A 148 7.11 6.78 -4.59
N PHE A 149 6.08 6.07 -4.14
CA PHE A 149 6.23 4.92 -3.27
C PHE A 149 5.42 3.71 -3.74
N THR A 150 5.87 2.51 -3.39
CA THR A 150 5.04 1.29 -3.40
C THR A 150 5.29 0.45 -2.16
N ILE A 151 4.21 0.15 -1.45
CA ILE A 151 4.14 -0.70 -0.27
C ILE A 151 3.49 -2.03 -0.65
N ARG A 152 4.08 -3.13 -0.20
CA ARG A 152 3.59 -4.50 -0.40
C ARG A 152 3.65 -5.24 0.92
N SER A 153 2.55 -5.87 1.31
CA SER A 153 2.49 -6.69 2.51
C SER A 153 1.70 -7.97 2.28
N LEU A 154 2.21 -9.06 2.86
CA LEU A 154 1.53 -10.34 2.97
C LEU A 154 1.50 -10.73 4.44
N LYS A 155 0.33 -11.08 4.96
CA LYS A 155 0.18 -11.64 6.31
C LYS A 155 -0.61 -12.93 6.21
N LEU A 156 -0.04 -14.02 6.71
CA LEU A 156 -0.66 -15.33 6.76
C LEU A 156 -0.65 -15.82 8.21
N ASN A 157 -1.78 -16.34 8.67
CA ASN A 157 -1.91 -17.01 9.96
C ASN A 157 -2.65 -18.33 9.76
N GLY A 158 -2.10 -19.43 10.26
CA GLY A 158 -2.71 -20.74 10.23
C GLY A 158 -2.76 -21.35 11.62
N VAL A 159 -3.89 -21.95 11.98
CA VAL A 159 -4.07 -22.70 13.22
C VAL A 159 -4.66 -24.06 12.87
N LEU A 160 -3.91 -25.11 13.14
CA LEU A 160 -4.41 -26.48 13.13
C LEU A 160 -4.69 -26.93 14.55
N ARG A 161 -5.87 -27.50 14.79
CA ARG A 161 -6.23 -28.17 16.04
C ARG A 161 -6.56 -29.62 15.73
N TRP A 162 -5.92 -30.55 16.43
CA TRP A 162 -6.17 -31.98 16.29
C TRP A 162 -6.31 -32.68 17.63
N GLU A 163 -7.45 -33.32 17.88
CA GLU A 163 -7.67 -34.25 18.98
C GLU A 163 -7.29 -35.68 18.53
N TYR A 164 -6.10 -36.13 18.89
CA TYR A 164 -5.55 -37.41 18.41
C TYR A 164 -5.95 -38.60 19.28
N LEU A 165 -6.26 -38.34 20.55
CA LEU A 165 -6.87 -39.29 21.49
C LEU A 165 -7.94 -38.54 22.30
N PRO A 166 -8.95 -39.23 22.87
CA PRO A 166 -9.92 -38.60 23.76
C PRO A 166 -9.21 -37.77 24.84
N GLY A 167 -9.51 -36.48 24.91
CA GLY A 167 -8.90 -35.55 25.86
C GLY A 167 -7.46 -35.10 25.55
N SER A 168 -6.81 -35.61 24.49
CA SER A 168 -5.46 -35.21 24.09
C SER A 168 -5.47 -34.40 22.79
N THR A 169 -4.92 -33.19 22.85
CA THR A 169 -5.01 -32.21 21.75
C THR A 169 -3.65 -31.67 21.34
N LEU A 170 -3.43 -31.57 20.03
CA LEU A 170 -2.34 -30.87 19.37
C LEU A 170 -2.85 -29.54 18.80
N PHE A 171 -2.08 -28.47 19.00
CA PHE A 171 -2.22 -27.23 18.25
C PHE A 171 -0.92 -26.91 17.52
N LEU A 172 -1.04 -26.57 16.24
CA LEU A 172 0.05 -26.02 15.44
C LEU A 172 -0.38 -24.63 14.97
N VAL A 173 0.34 -23.61 15.42
CA VAL A 173 0.13 -22.22 15.01
C VAL A 173 1.29 -21.81 14.12
N TRP A 174 0.97 -21.30 12.94
CA TRP A 174 1.93 -20.79 11.97
C TRP A 174 1.60 -19.35 11.64
N GLN A 175 2.61 -18.49 11.70
CA GLN A 175 2.51 -17.11 11.26
C GLN A 175 3.60 -16.84 10.23
N HIS A 176 3.23 -16.16 9.16
CA HIS A 176 4.15 -15.77 8.10
C HIS A 176 3.81 -14.36 7.66
N SER A 177 4.81 -13.48 7.63
CA SER A 177 4.61 -12.12 7.15
C SER A 177 5.73 -11.69 6.21
N ARG A 178 5.37 -10.83 5.27
CA ARG A 178 6.30 -10.16 4.37
C ARG A 178 5.92 -8.69 4.30
N PHE A 179 6.92 -7.85 4.29
CA PHE A 179 6.77 -6.43 4.07
C PHE A 179 7.89 -5.95 3.16
N ASN A 180 7.53 -5.19 2.14
CA ASN A 180 8.48 -4.52 1.28
C ASN A 180 7.95 -3.13 0.94
N GLU A 181 8.79 -2.14 1.19
CA GLU A 181 8.60 -0.78 0.73
C GLU A 181 9.73 -0.44 -0.23
N LYS A 182 9.39 0.19 -1.35
CA LYS A 182 10.38 0.66 -2.31
C LYS A 182 9.90 1.94 -2.97
N ASN A 183 10.80 2.91 -3.05
CA ASN A 183 10.57 4.14 -3.78
C ASN A 183 10.68 3.89 -5.30
N ASN A 184 9.96 4.70 -6.08
CA ASN A 184 10.18 4.84 -7.52
C ASN A 184 9.91 3.57 -8.37
N VAL A 185 8.84 2.82 -8.05
CA VAL A 185 8.38 1.68 -8.87
C VAL A 185 6.89 1.85 -9.18
N PHE A 186 6.51 1.72 -10.45
CA PHE A 186 5.12 1.86 -10.87
C PHE A 186 4.22 0.70 -10.40
N PHE A 187 2.92 0.99 -10.24
CA PHE A 187 1.91 -0.02 -9.94
C PHE A 187 1.76 -1.00 -11.11
N ASP A 188 2.39 -2.15 -10.94
CA ASP A 188 2.20 -3.32 -11.80
C ASP A 188 1.84 -4.48 -10.89
N ILE A 189 0.63 -4.99 -11.03
CA ILE A 189 0.09 -6.05 -10.17
C ILE A 189 0.91 -7.33 -10.32
N ASN A 190 1.24 -7.74 -11.56
CA ASN A 190 1.97 -8.97 -11.81
C ASN A 190 3.40 -8.88 -11.26
N ASN A 191 4.08 -7.78 -11.55
CA ASN A 191 5.43 -7.57 -11.01
C ASN A 191 5.43 -7.38 -9.49
N SER A 192 4.39 -6.78 -8.91
CA SER A 192 4.28 -6.59 -7.46
C SER A 192 4.00 -7.89 -6.73
N LEU A 193 3.16 -8.77 -7.27
CA LEU A 193 2.93 -10.10 -6.71
C LEU A 193 4.20 -10.93 -6.76
N ASN A 194 4.86 -11.04 -7.93
CA ASN A 194 6.13 -11.78 -8.05
C ASN A 194 7.20 -11.28 -7.07
N ARG A 195 7.30 -9.97 -6.86
CA ARG A 195 8.25 -9.38 -5.91
C ARG A 195 7.87 -9.60 -4.45
N LEU A 196 6.58 -9.58 -4.10
CA LEU A 196 6.11 -9.95 -2.76
C LEU A 196 6.43 -11.42 -2.45
N TRP A 197 6.31 -12.31 -3.44
CA TRP A 197 6.73 -13.71 -3.32
C TRP A 197 8.25 -13.94 -3.27
N SER A 198 9.08 -12.99 -3.69
CA SER A 198 10.55 -13.07 -3.57
C SER A 198 11.13 -12.31 -2.38
N THR A 199 10.33 -11.47 -1.71
CA THR A 199 10.75 -10.71 -0.50
C THR A 199 11.03 -11.66 0.66
N ARG A 200 12.08 -11.38 1.47
CA ARG A 200 12.41 -12.20 2.65
C ARG A 200 11.24 -12.23 3.64
N PRO A 201 10.81 -13.42 4.09
CA PRO A 201 9.71 -13.55 5.04
C PRO A 201 10.17 -13.66 6.49
N ASP A 202 9.34 -13.11 7.38
CA ASP A 202 9.37 -13.42 8.81
C ASP A 202 8.41 -14.57 9.10
N ASN A 203 8.87 -15.58 9.84
CA ASN A 203 8.13 -16.80 10.13
C ASN A 203 8.16 -17.10 11.63
N ALA A 204 7.02 -17.52 12.18
CA ALA A 204 6.92 -18.09 13.51
C ALA A 204 6.10 -19.37 13.48
N VAL A 205 6.54 -20.38 14.22
CA VAL A 205 5.85 -21.66 14.37
C VAL A 205 5.78 -22.00 15.85
N ILE A 206 4.59 -22.30 16.35
CA ILE A 206 4.35 -22.70 17.73
C ILE A 206 3.64 -24.05 17.71
N LEU A 207 4.20 -25.01 18.46
CA LEU A 207 3.60 -26.31 18.68
C LEU A 207 3.15 -26.40 20.14
N LYS A 208 1.89 -26.76 20.38
CA LYS A 208 1.36 -27.03 21.72
C LYS A 208 0.77 -28.43 21.76
N LEU A 209 1.19 -29.20 22.75
CA LEU A 209 0.79 -30.58 22.98
C LEU A 209 0.15 -30.69 24.35
N ASN A 210 -1.06 -31.25 24.40
CA ASN A 210 -1.72 -31.67 25.63
C ASN A 210 -1.99 -33.16 25.53
N TYR A 211 -1.58 -33.91 26.55
CA TYR A 211 -1.83 -35.34 26.64
C TYR A 211 -2.61 -35.63 27.92
N TRP A 212 -3.74 -36.34 27.76
CA TRP A 212 -4.53 -36.82 28.87
C TRP A 212 -4.03 -38.20 29.28
N LEU A 213 -3.63 -38.33 30.55
CA LEU A 213 -3.25 -39.60 31.16
C LEU A 213 -4.49 -40.18 31.85
N GLU A 214 -4.94 -41.35 31.41
CA GLU A 214 -5.86 -42.17 32.20
C GLU A 214 -5.03 -42.83 33.32
N ILE A 215 -5.06 -42.23 34.51
CA ILE A 215 -4.54 -42.81 35.77
C ILE A 215 -5.71 -43.06 36.70
#